data_AF-A0A381UNP5-F1
#
_entry.id   AF-A0A381UNP5-F1
#
_cell.length_a   1.000
_cell.length_b   1.000
_cell.length_c   1.000
_cell.angle_alpha   90.00
_cell.angle_beta   90.00
_cell.angle_gamma   90.00
#
_symmetry.space_group_name_H-M   'P 1'
#
loop_
_entity.id
_entity.type
_entity.pdbx_description
1 polymer ?
#
loop_
_entity_poly.entity_id
_entity_poly.type
_entity_poly.pdbx_seq_one_letter_code
_entity_poly.pdbx_strand_id
1 'polypeptide(L)'
;MAAPNSKATLKEYIKRKLGAPVLEINLDDDQFDDRIDEALQYFHNYHYDGSIKTYLKHQMTDTKSAAMKGDEQFVENAAGTHDYANEIVKQQKNYIVLPDFVLAVMNIFPFNDKSNLNMFDMRYQLRLNDLYSLTSTNILYYEQVQQQLSLMQHVLVGRTPIRFNQHMNRLYLDMDVDSIYKDEHLIIECYRKLDPTDFT
;
A
#
# COMPACT_ATOMS: atom_id res chain seq x y z
N MET A 1 -32.04 -13.81 9.71
CA MET A 1 -31.50 -14.45 10.93
C MET A 1 -30.89 -13.35 11.77
N ALA A 2 -31.25 -13.20 13.04
CA ALA A 2 -30.66 -12.16 13.89
C ALA A 2 -29.14 -12.38 13.95
N ALA A 3 -28.36 -11.40 13.49
CA ALA A 3 -26.91 -11.41 13.69
C ALA A 3 -26.68 -11.35 15.21
N PRO A 4 -25.96 -12.31 15.81
CA PRO A 4 -25.67 -12.27 17.24
C PRO A 4 -24.92 -10.97 17.56
N ASN A 5 -25.46 -10.17 18.47
CA ASN A 5 -24.98 -8.82 18.80
C ASN A 5 -24.16 -8.78 20.10
N SER A 6 -24.02 -9.92 20.78
CA SER A 6 -23.32 -10.06 22.05
C SER A 6 -22.80 -11.49 22.26
N LYS A 7 -21.76 -11.66 23.09
CA LYS A 7 -21.19 -12.98 23.43
C LYS A 7 -22.27 -13.98 23.91
N ALA A 8 -23.24 -13.53 24.72
CA ALA A 8 -24.33 -14.36 25.20
C ALA A 8 -25.23 -14.87 24.06
N THR A 9 -25.63 -13.99 23.14
CA THR A 9 -26.43 -14.39 21.96
C THR A 9 -25.65 -15.30 21.00
N LEU A 10 -24.32 -15.16 20.94
CA LEU A 10 -23.45 -16.06 20.19
C LEU A 10 -23.39 -17.45 20.82
N LYS A 11 -23.26 -17.55 22.15
CA LYS A 11 -23.28 -18.84 22.89
C LYS A 11 -24.58 -19.59 22.63
N GLU A 12 -25.73 -18.93 22.74
CA GLU A 12 -27.03 -19.54 22.47
C GLU A 12 -27.18 -19.97 21.00
N TYR A 13 -26.66 -19.17 20.07
CA TYR A 13 -26.64 -19.53 18.65
C TYR A 13 -25.81 -20.81 18.40
N ILE A 14 -24.63 -20.92 19.03
CA ILE A 14 -23.76 -22.11 18.91
C ILE A 14 -24.43 -23.33 19.57
N LYS A 15 -24.96 -23.19 20.80
CA LYS A 15 -25.68 -24.27 21.50
C LYS A 15 -26.87 -24.79 20.66
N ARG A 16 -27.63 -23.90 20.02
CA ARG A 16 -28.72 -24.28 19.10
C ARG A 16 -28.22 -25.00 17.83
N LYS A 17 -27.09 -24.58 17.27
CA LYS A 17 -26.48 -25.24 16.11
C LYS A 17 -25.93 -26.62 16.43
N LEU A 18 -25.45 -26.83 17.65
CA LEU A 18 -24.94 -28.11 18.15
C LEU A 18 -26.06 -29.11 18.53
N GLY A 19 -27.34 -28.69 18.50
CA GLY A 19 -28.48 -29.60 18.72
C GLY A 19 -29.17 -29.45 20.08
N ALA A 20 -28.83 -28.45 20.88
CA ALA A 20 -29.67 -28.06 22.01
C ALA A 20 -31.03 -27.58 21.48
N PRO A 21 -32.17 -28.02 22.05
CA PRO A 21 -32.32 -28.65 23.36
C PRO A 21 -32.43 -30.19 23.36
N VAL A 22 -32.32 -30.86 22.20
CA VAL A 22 -32.51 -32.32 22.11
C VAL A 22 -31.30 -33.08 22.64
N LEU A 23 -30.10 -32.56 22.40
CA LEU A 23 -28.87 -33.02 23.06
C LEU A 23 -28.54 -32.12 24.25
N GLU A 24 -28.34 -32.73 25.41
CA GLU A 24 -27.81 -32.07 26.60
C GLU A 24 -26.29 -31.91 26.45
N ILE A 25 -25.86 -30.67 26.21
CA ILE A 25 -24.45 -30.31 26.07
C ILE A 25 -23.95 -29.84 27.44
N ASN A 26 -23.32 -30.75 28.19
CA ASN A 26 -22.75 -30.47 29.50
C ASN A 26 -21.33 -29.93 29.36
N LEU A 27 -21.22 -28.65 29.04
CA LEU A 27 -19.97 -27.89 29.03
C LEU A 27 -20.10 -26.72 30.00
N ASP A 28 -19.02 -26.44 30.72
CA ASP A 28 -18.94 -25.26 31.57
C ASP A 28 -18.92 -23.97 30.72
N ASP A 29 -19.49 -22.88 31.24
CA ASP A 29 -19.66 -21.65 30.46
C ASP A 29 -18.32 -20.94 30.18
N ASP A 30 -17.32 -21.14 31.04
CA ASP A 30 -15.95 -20.64 30.87
C ASP A 30 -15.23 -21.36 29.72
N GLN A 31 -15.38 -22.68 29.61
CA GLN A 31 -14.83 -23.47 28.50
C GLN A 31 -15.40 -23.03 27.14
N PHE A 32 -16.65 -22.56 27.13
CA PHE A 32 -17.28 -22.01 25.95
C PHE A 32 -16.69 -20.65 25.56
N ASP A 33 -16.38 -19.79 26.54
CA ASP A 33 -15.75 -18.49 26.28
C ASP A 33 -14.33 -18.64 25.73
N ASP A 34 -13.52 -19.51 26.32
CA ASP A 34 -12.15 -19.78 25.86
C ASP A 34 -12.13 -20.24 24.39
N ARG A 35 -13.06 -21.13 24.01
CA ARG A 35 -13.16 -21.63 22.63
C ARG A 35 -13.70 -20.60 21.65
N ILE A 36 -14.58 -19.70 22.08
CA ILE A 36 -15.04 -18.58 21.26
C ILE A 36 -13.90 -17.60 21.02
N ASP A 37 -13.12 -17.27 22.05
CA ASP A 37 -12.00 -16.34 21.94
C ASP A 37 -10.86 -16.94 21.09
N GLU A 38 -10.56 -18.24 21.25
CA GLU A 38 -9.63 -18.96 20.36
C GLU A 38 -10.11 -18.98 18.91
N ALA A 39 -11.41 -19.22 18.66
CA ALA A 39 -11.97 -19.21 17.31
C ALA A 39 -11.91 -17.82 16.66
N LEU A 40 -12.14 -16.76 17.43
CA LEU A 40 -12.00 -15.37 16.96
C LEU A 40 -10.54 -15.03 16.65
N GLN A 41 -9.62 -15.44 17.52
CA GLN A 41 -8.18 -15.27 17.28
C GLN A 41 -7.73 -16.02 16.02
N TYR A 42 -8.21 -17.26 15.83
CA TYR A 42 -7.95 -18.03 14.62
C TYR A 42 -8.52 -17.32 13.39
N PHE A 43 -9.77 -16.84 13.44
CA PHE A 43 -10.37 -16.08 12.34
C PHE A 43 -9.55 -14.84 11.98
N HIS A 44 -9.10 -14.06 12.97
CA HIS A 44 -8.26 -12.88 12.78
C HIS A 44 -6.91 -13.22 12.10
N ASN A 45 -6.27 -14.30 12.54
CA ASN A 45 -5.00 -14.76 11.98
C ASN A 45 -5.16 -15.23 10.53
N TYR A 46 -6.22 -15.97 10.21
CA TYR A 46 -6.47 -16.48 8.85
C TYR A 46 -6.80 -15.38 7.84
N HIS A 47 -7.45 -14.31 8.29
CA HIS A 47 -7.87 -13.22 7.43
C HIS A 47 -6.90 -12.03 7.43
N TYR A 48 -5.69 -12.19 7.99
CA TYR A 48 -4.69 -11.12 8.06
C TYR A 48 -5.28 -9.81 8.60
N ASP A 49 -5.97 -9.86 9.75
CA ASP A 49 -6.69 -8.70 10.32
C ASP A 49 -7.73 -8.08 9.35
N GLY A 50 -8.36 -8.93 8.53
CA GLY A 50 -9.30 -8.51 7.51
C GLY A 50 -8.66 -7.62 6.43
N SER A 51 -7.37 -7.77 6.14
CA SER A 51 -6.70 -6.97 5.14
C SER A 51 -6.59 -7.69 3.78
N ILE A 52 -6.93 -6.99 2.70
CA ILE A 52 -6.76 -7.48 1.33
C ILE A 52 -5.82 -6.57 0.56
N LYS A 53 -4.89 -7.19 -0.17
CA LYS A 53 -4.06 -6.51 -1.16
C LYS A 53 -4.93 -6.03 -2.34
N THR A 54 -5.03 -4.72 -2.49
CA THR A 54 -5.83 -4.05 -3.51
C THR A 54 -4.96 -3.08 -4.32
N TYR A 55 -5.34 -2.83 -5.57
CA TYR A 55 -4.73 -1.81 -6.41
C TYR A 55 -5.67 -0.60 -6.52
N LEU A 56 -5.29 0.53 -5.93
CA LEU A 56 -6.04 1.77 -6.05
C LEU A 56 -5.48 2.60 -7.21
N LYS A 57 -6.38 3.16 -8.02
CA LYS A 57 -6.04 4.10 -9.08
C LYS A 57 -6.32 5.51 -8.58
N HIS A 58 -5.31 6.37 -8.56
CA HIS A 58 -5.45 7.79 -8.27
C HIS A 58 -5.18 8.60 -9.53
N GLN A 59 -6.17 9.37 -10.01
CA GLN A 59 -5.96 10.29 -11.12
C GLN A 59 -5.31 11.58 -10.60
N MET A 60 -4.19 11.96 -11.23
CA MET A 60 -3.54 13.24 -10.99
C MET A 60 -4.21 14.33 -11.83
N THR A 61 -4.88 15.27 -11.18
CA THR A 61 -5.51 16.43 -11.83
C THR A 61 -4.63 17.68 -11.71
N ASP A 62 -4.75 18.61 -12.67
CA ASP A 62 -3.93 19.84 -12.73
C ASP A 62 -3.98 20.67 -11.44
N THR A 63 -5.14 20.72 -10.78
CA THR A 63 -5.30 21.42 -9.50
C THR A 63 -4.48 20.76 -8.38
N LYS A 64 -4.35 19.43 -8.41
CA LYS A 64 -3.59 18.66 -7.43
C LYS A 64 -2.08 18.77 -7.65
N SER A 65 -1.61 18.66 -8.89
CA SER A 65 -0.19 18.84 -9.21
C SER A 65 0.29 20.26 -8.88
N ALA A 66 -0.54 21.28 -9.12
CA ALA A 66 -0.27 22.65 -8.71
C ALA A 66 -0.27 22.83 -7.18
N ALA A 67 -1.20 22.17 -6.46
CA ALA A 67 -1.25 22.23 -4.99
C ALA A 67 -0.06 21.54 -4.32
N MET A 68 0.47 20.46 -4.93
CA MET A 68 1.66 19.75 -4.43
C MET A 68 2.96 20.56 -4.56
N LYS A 69 2.99 21.57 -5.44
CA LYS A 69 4.09 22.54 -5.54
C LYS A 69 4.04 23.62 -4.47
N GLY A 70 2.94 23.74 -3.73
CA GLY A 70 2.78 24.76 -2.70
C GLY A 70 3.54 24.40 -1.41
N ASP A 71 4.12 25.40 -0.76
CA ASP A 71 4.74 25.28 0.56
C ASP A 71 3.74 25.66 1.68
N GLU A 72 3.72 24.90 2.78
CA GLU A 72 3.23 25.36 4.07
C GLU A 72 4.32 26.17 4.76
N GLN A 73 3.97 27.37 5.21
CA GLN A 73 4.86 28.25 5.95
C GLN A 73 4.52 28.13 7.43
N PHE A 74 5.50 27.73 8.23
CA PHE A 74 5.45 27.79 9.68
C PHE A 74 6.30 28.98 10.12
N VAL A 75 5.67 29.93 10.81
CA VAL A 75 6.38 31.02 11.48
C VAL A 75 6.74 30.53 12.86
N GLU A 76 8.03 30.52 13.20
CA GLU A 76 8.45 30.21 14.56
C GLU A 76 7.97 31.30 15.53
N ASN A 77 7.09 30.93 16.47
CA ASN A 77 6.78 31.76 17.63
C ASN A 77 7.77 31.44 18.75
N ALA A 78 8.93 32.10 18.73
CA ALA A 78 9.91 31.97 19.79
C ALA A 78 9.40 32.62 21.09
N ALA A 79 9.24 31.83 22.16
CA ALA A 79 8.93 32.35 23.50
C ALA A 79 10.24 32.66 24.24
N GLY A 80 10.80 33.85 24.02
CA GLY A 80 12.03 34.32 24.66
C GLY A 80 12.76 35.38 23.82
N THR A 81 13.67 36.12 24.44
CA THR A 81 14.50 37.14 23.74
C THR A 81 15.65 36.44 23.02
N HIS A 82 15.57 36.35 21.69
CA HIS A 82 16.61 35.81 20.81
C HIS A 82 17.05 36.87 19.80
N ASP A 83 18.32 36.84 19.37
CA ASP A 83 18.90 37.81 18.41
C ASP A 83 18.31 37.69 16.99
N TYR A 84 17.67 36.56 16.69
CA TYR A 84 16.89 36.33 15.47
C TYR A 84 15.48 35.88 15.86
N ALA A 85 14.46 36.51 15.28
CA ALA A 85 13.06 36.22 15.54
C ALA A 85 12.28 36.18 14.22
N ASN A 86 11.26 35.30 14.15
CA ASN A 86 10.32 35.15 13.02
C ASN A 86 10.89 34.51 11.75
N GLU A 87 11.78 33.51 11.86
CA GLU A 87 12.17 32.72 10.69
C GLU A 87 10.98 31.93 10.13
N ILE A 88 10.85 31.93 8.79
CA ILE A 88 9.78 31.24 8.07
C ILE A 88 10.35 29.90 7.60
N VAL A 89 9.95 28.82 8.27
CA VAL A 89 10.27 27.45 7.86
C VAL A 89 9.21 26.99 6.87
N LYS A 90 9.64 26.41 5.75
CA LYS A 90 8.75 25.92 4.69
C LYS A 90 8.72 24.40 4.65
N GLN A 91 7.53 23.81 4.58
CA GLN A 91 7.32 22.39 4.34
C GLN A 91 6.51 22.21 3.05
N GLN A 92 7.02 21.43 2.09
CA GLN A 92 6.33 21.20 0.82
C GLN A 92 5.09 20.30 1.01
N LYS A 93 3.96 20.65 0.38
CA LYS A 93 2.69 19.89 0.39
C LYS A 93 2.68 18.69 -0.57
N ASN A 94 3.76 17.93 -0.62
CA ASN A 94 3.88 16.80 -1.55
C ASN A 94 3.21 15.53 -1.03
N TYR A 95 1.88 15.56 -0.84
CA TYR A 95 1.11 14.41 -0.34
C TYR A 95 -0.20 14.18 -1.08
N ILE A 96 -0.58 12.92 -1.20
CA ILE A 96 -1.89 12.45 -1.64
C ILE A 96 -2.67 11.99 -0.41
N VAL A 97 -3.92 12.41 -0.28
CA VAL A 97 -4.83 11.88 0.75
C VAL A 97 -5.44 10.57 0.25
N LEU A 98 -5.28 9.52 1.03
CA LEU A 98 -5.89 8.21 0.77
C LEU A 98 -7.12 7.99 1.67
N PRO A 99 -8.05 7.10 1.26
CA PRO A 99 -9.17 6.73 2.11
C PRO A 99 -8.73 6.00 3.39
N ASP A 100 -9.52 6.15 4.45
CA ASP A 100 -9.25 5.61 5.80
C ASP A 100 -9.20 4.07 5.87
N PHE A 101 -9.75 3.39 4.86
CA PHE A 101 -9.64 1.93 4.78
C PHE A 101 -8.25 1.45 4.35
N VAL A 102 -7.33 2.33 3.95
CA VAL A 102 -5.98 1.95 3.49
C VAL A 102 -5.04 1.78 4.68
N LEU A 103 -4.62 0.55 4.94
CA LEU A 103 -3.71 0.21 6.02
C LEU A 103 -2.24 0.46 5.62
N ALA A 104 -1.78 -0.05 4.50
CA ALA A 104 -0.36 0.11 4.14
C ALA A 104 -0.20 0.26 2.64
N VAL A 105 0.69 1.14 2.22
CA VAL A 105 1.10 1.26 0.81
C VAL A 105 2.42 0.53 0.63
N MET A 106 2.44 -0.46 -0.26
CA MET A 106 3.62 -1.29 -0.52
C MET A 106 4.52 -0.66 -1.57
N ASN A 107 3.95 -0.32 -2.73
CA ASN A 107 4.69 0.21 -3.86
C ASN A 107 3.78 1.05 -4.76
N ILE A 108 4.42 1.87 -5.59
CA ILE A 108 3.79 2.55 -6.71
C ILE A 108 4.44 2.04 -7.99
N PHE A 109 3.62 1.79 -9.00
CA PHE A 109 4.14 1.34 -10.29
C PHE A 109 4.84 2.50 -11.01
N PRO A 110 6.05 2.27 -11.57
CA PRO A 110 6.81 3.32 -12.23
C PRO A 110 6.13 3.77 -13.53
N PHE A 111 6.17 5.08 -13.78
CA PHE A 111 5.74 5.71 -15.03
C PHE A 111 6.78 5.45 -16.12
N ASN A 112 6.82 4.22 -16.66
CA ASN A 112 7.65 3.96 -17.83
C ASN A 112 6.88 4.39 -19.07
N ASP A 113 7.31 5.51 -19.65
CA ASP A 113 6.80 6.06 -20.90
C ASP A 113 6.99 5.02 -22.02
N LYS A 114 5.89 4.45 -22.53
CA LYS A 114 5.91 3.44 -23.60
C LYS A 114 6.08 4.05 -24.99
N SER A 115 6.14 5.38 -25.12
CA SER A 115 5.95 6.05 -26.41
C SER A 115 7.20 6.10 -27.30
N ASN A 116 8.37 5.64 -26.86
CA ASN A 116 9.62 5.76 -27.62
C ASN A 116 10.43 4.45 -27.67
N LEU A 117 9.79 3.33 -28.01
CA LEU A 117 10.49 2.13 -28.51
C LEU A 117 11.04 2.40 -29.92
N ASN A 118 12.02 3.30 -30.01
CA ASN A 118 12.76 3.52 -31.23
C ASN A 118 13.71 2.35 -31.45
N MET A 119 13.86 1.90 -32.70
CA MET A 119 14.82 0.86 -33.09
C MET A 119 16.29 1.23 -32.75
N PHE A 120 16.55 2.49 -32.36
CA PHE A 120 17.84 3.00 -31.91
C PHE A 120 17.98 3.10 -30.38
N ASP A 121 16.96 2.71 -29.61
CA ASP A 121 17.09 2.61 -28.16
C ASP A 121 18.13 1.53 -27.82
N MET A 122 19.11 1.90 -27.01
CA MET A 122 20.18 1.05 -26.51
C MET A 122 19.63 -0.25 -25.89
N ARG A 123 18.47 -0.20 -25.23
CA ARG A 123 17.83 -1.39 -24.66
C ARG A 123 17.36 -2.39 -25.71
N TYR A 124 16.84 -1.89 -26.84
CA TYR A 124 16.39 -2.71 -27.96
C TYR A 124 17.59 -3.30 -28.71
N GLN A 125 18.62 -2.49 -28.96
CA GLN A 125 19.85 -2.95 -29.62
C GLN A 125 20.65 -3.94 -28.77
N LEU A 126 20.72 -3.73 -27.45
CA LEU A 126 21.38 -4.67 -26.53
C LEU A 126 20.63 -6.01 -26.46
N ARG A 127 19.29 -6.00 -26.46
CA ARG A 127 18.49 -7.24 -26.53
C ARG A 127 18.71 -8.01 -27.83
N LEU A 128 18.84 -7.32 -28.96
CA LEU A 128 19.12 -7.97 -30.25
C LEU A 128 20.55 -8.52 -30.31
N ASN A 129 21.53 -7.80 -29.75
CA ASN A 129 22.91 -8.28 -29.66
C ASN A 129 23.04 -9.49 -28.72
N ASP A 130 22.28 -9.50 -27.61
CA ASP A 130 22.29 -10.57 -26.60
C ASP A 130 21.53 -11.83 -27.08
N LEU A 131 20.45 -11.68 -27.86
CA LEU A 131 19.80 -12.82 -28.55
C LEU A 131 20.74 -13.53 -29.54
N TYR A 132 21.67 -12.80 -30.15
CA TYR A 132 22.69 -13.39 -31.01
C TYR A 132 23.80 -14.10 -30.21
N SER A 133 24.04 -13.69 -28.96
CA SER A 133 25.01 -14.33 -28.05
C SER A 133 24.43 -15.54 -27.30
N LEU A 134 23.11 -15.59 -27.10
CA LEU A 134 22.38 -16.70 -26.45
C LEU A 134 22.49 -18.04 -27.19
N THR A 135 22.72 -18.02 -28.51
CA THR A 135 22.99 -19.23 -29.30
C THR A 135 24.40 -19.78 -29.13
N SER A 136 25.32 -19.07 -28.45
CA SER A 136 26.75 -19.42 -28.39
C SER A 136 27.38 -19.43 -26.98
N THR A 137 26.68 -18.99 -25.93
CA THR A 137 27.18 -18.97 -24.55
C THR A 137 26.26 -19.67 -23.55
N ASN A 138 26.79 -19.97 -22.35
CA ASN A 138 26.09 -20.70 -21.29
C ASN A 138 24.99 -19.83 -20.63
N ILE A 139 23.77 -20.37 -20.55
CA ILE A 139 22.56 -19.73 -19.98
C ILE A 139 22.79 -19.19 -18.55
N LEU A 140 23.68 -19.82 -17.77
CA LEU A 140 24.01 -19.36 -16.41
C LEU A 140 24.64 -17.96 -16.40
N TYR A 141 25.50 -17.66 -17.37
CA TYR A 141 26.15 -16.35 -17.48
C TYR A 141 25.14 -15.26 -17.84
N TYR A 142 24.17 -15.58 -18.70
CA TYR A 142 23.08 -14.68 -19.07
C TYR A 142 22.25 -14.26 -17.84
N GLU A 143 21.87 -15.20 -16.97
CA GLU A 143 21.12 -14.87 -15.74
C GLU A 143 21.91 -13.93 -14.80
N GLN A 144 23.23 -14.12 -14.69
CA GLN A 144 24.09 -13.23 -13.91
C GLN A 144 24.15 -11.81 -14.51
N VAL A 145 24.26 -11.70 -15.84
CA VAL A 145 24.26 -10.42 -16.56
C VAL A 145 22.90 -9.73 -16.45
N GLN A 146 21.79 -10.46 -16.54
CA GLN A 146 20.43 -9.90 -16.38
C GLN A 146 20.20 -9.36 -14.96
N GLN A 147 20.68 -10.04 -13.92
CA GLN A 147 20.64 -9.53 -12.55
C GLN A 147 21.47 -8.25 -12.38
N GLN A 148 22.66 -8.20 -12.98
CA GLN A 148 23.51 -7.01 -12.96
C GLN A 148 22.88 -5.82 -13.71
N LEU A 149 22.28 -6.06 -14.87
CA LEU A 149 21.53 -5.05 -15.63
C LEU A 149 20.32 -4.53 -14.85
N SER A 150 19.58 -5.41 -14.19
CA SER A 150 18.45 -5.02 -13.32
C SER A 150 18.90 -4.15 -12.15
N LEU A 151 20.02 -4.51 -11.51
CA LEU A 151 20.62 -3.72 -10.43
C LEU A 151 21.10 -2.36 -10.94
N MET A 152 21.77 -2.31 -12.10
CA MET A 152 22.20 -1.07 -12.73
C MET A 152 21.00 -0.17 -13.06
N GLN A 153 19.90 -0.74 -13.57
CA GLN A 153 18.68 0.01 -13.83
C GLN A 153 18.04 0.53 -12.53
N HIS A 154 18.04 -0.25 -11.46
CA HIS A 154 17.53 0.19 -10.17
C HIS A 154 18.34 1.38 -9.61
N VAL A 155 19.66 1.35 -9.75
CA VAL A 155 20.56 2.44 -9.33
C VAL A 155 20.38 3.69 -10.20
N LEU A 156 20.23 3.54 -11.53
CA LEU A 156 20.19 4.66 -12.47
C LEU A 156 18.83 5.35 -12.56
N VAL A 157 17.73 4.59 -12.55
CA VAL A 157 16.38 5.17 -12.69
C VAL A 157 15.84 5.60 -11.32
N GLY A 158 16.30 4.94 -10.24
CA GLY A 158 15.72 5.11 -8.91
C GLY A 158 14.27 4.62 -8.84
N ARG A 159 13.82 4.16 -7.68
CA ARG A 159 12.38 4.08 -7.40
C ARG A 159 12.00 5.32 -6.62
N THR A 160 10.85 5.91 -6.92
CA THR A 160 10.32 7.04 -6.15
C THR A 160 10.06 6.56 -4.71
N PRO A 161 10.72 7.14 -3.70
CA PRO A 161 10.45 6.77 -2.32
C PRO A 161 9.03 7.19 -1.95
N ILE A 162 8.37 6.33 -1.19
CA ILE A 162 7.03 6.57 -0.68
C ILE A 162 7.08 6.61 0.84
N ARG A 163 6.39 7.57 1.45
CA ARG A 163 6.22 7.62 2.91
C ARG A 163 4.73 7.69 3.19
N PHE A 164 4.17 6.60 3.72
CA PHE A 164 2.76 6.55 4.08
C PHE A 164 2.60 6.63 5.60
N ASN A 165 1.69 7.49 6.06
CA ASN A 165 1.30 7.56 7.46
C ASN A 165 -0.19 7.25 7.59
N GLN A 166 -0.52 6.16 8.29
CA GLN A 166 -1.89 5.75 8.60
C GLN A 166 -2.65 6.79 9.43
N HIS A 167 -2.01 7.40 10.43
CA HIS A 167 -2.70 8.33 11.35
C HIS A 167 -3.15 9.62 10.64
N MET A 168 -2.41 10.05 9.63
CA MET A 168 -2.73 11.26 8.86
C MET A 168 -3.42 10.94 7.54
N ASN A 169 -3.57 9.66 7.17
CA ASN A 169 -4.07 9.20 5.87
C ASN A 169 -3.40 9.91 4.67
N ARG A 170 -2.10 10.22 4.81
CA ARG A 170 -1.29 10.94 3.82
C ARG A 170 -0.20 10.03 3.29
N LEU A 171 -0.17 9.90 1.96
CA LEU A 171 0.91 9.29 1.20
C LEU A 171 1.77 10.41 0.63
N TYR A 172 2.99 10.55 1.14
CA TYR A 172 4.00 11.44 0.58
C TYR A 172 4.70 10.72 -0.57
N LEU A 173 4.74 11.40 -1.71
CA LEU A 173 5.46 10.94 -2.89
C LEU A 173 6.68 11.81 -3.06
N ASP A 174 7.86 11.29 -2.78
CA ASP A 174 9.09 12.06 -2.94
C ASP A 174 9.55 11.98 -4.40
N MET A 175 8.69 12.46 -5.30
CA MET A 175 8.94 12.57 -6.73
C MET A 175 8.75 13.99 -7.21
N ASP A 176 9.45 14.34 -8.28
CA ASP A 176 9.23 15.59 -8.97
C ASP A 176 7.88 15.56 -9.69
N VAL A 177 6.98 16.45 -9.31
CA VAL A 177 5.62 16.54 -9.84
C VAL A 177 5.58 16.96 -11.31
N ASP A 178 6.67 17.52 -11.85
CA ASP A 178 6.80 17.86 -13.27
C ASP A 178 7.06 16.65 -14.18
N SER A 179 7.39 15.49 -13.59
CA SER A 179 7.57 14.23 -14.32
C SER A 179 6.26 13.47 -14.62
N ILE A 180 5.11 13.95 -14.12
CA ILE A 180 3.80 13.32 -14.32
C ILE A 180 3.06 14.07 -15.42
N TYR A 181 2.61 13.35 -16.46
CA TYR A 181 1.75 13.96 -17.46
C TYR A 181 0.32 14.09 -16.94
N LYS A 182 -0.39 15.10 -17.48
CA LYS A 182 -1.79 15.37 -17.17
C LYS A 182 -2.67 14.13 -17.43
N ASP A 183 -3.60 13.86 -16.52
CA ASP A 183 -4.55 12.74 -16.57
C ASP A 183 -3.95 11.34 -16.44
N GLU A 184 -2.68 11.25 -16.04
CA GLU A 184 -2.07 9.96 -15.71
C GLU A 184 -2.62 9.39 -14.40
N HIS A 185 -2.76 8.07 -14.41
CA HIS A 185 -3.28 7.31 -13.28
C HIS A 185 -2.12 6.68 -12.53
N LEU A 186 -1.97 7.10 -11.27
CA LEU A 186 -1.03 6.49 -10.35
C LEU A 186 -1.68 5.23 -9.78
N ILE A 187 -1.02 4.08 -9.98
CA ILE A 187 -1.46 2.80 -9.44
C ILE A 187 -0.71 2.54 -8.14
N ILE A 188 -1.46 2.51 -7.04
CA ILE A 188 -0.96 2.29 -5.69
C ILE A 188 -1.29 0.86 -5.29
N GLU A 189 -0.25 0.10 -4.96
CA GLU A 189 -0.40 -1.21 -4.33
C GLU A 189 -0.57 -1.01 -2.82
N CYS A 190 -1.74 -1.33 -2.28
CA CYS A 190 -2.02 -1.13 -0.87
C CYS A 190 -2.83 -2.26 -0.22
N TYR A 191 -2.60 -2.46 1.08
CA TYR A 191 -3.48 -3.25 1.93
C TYR A 191 -4.66 -2.41 2.35
N ARG A 192 -5.86 -2.92 2.09
CA ARG A 192 -7.14 -2.33 2.49
C ARG A 192 -7.78 -3.15 3.59
N LYS A 193 -8.29 -2.50 4.63
CA LYS A 193 -9.20 -3.09 5.61
C LYS A 193 -10.54 -3.42 4.94
N LEU A 194 -10.97 -4.67 5.07
CA LEU A 194 -12.30 -5.12 4.69
C LEU A 194 -13.32 -4.54 5.66
N ASP A 195 -14.28 -3.79 5.13
CA ASP A 195 -15.48 -3.43 5.86
C ASP A 195 -16.45 -4.64 5.83
N PRO A 196 -16.83 -5.22 6.99
CA PRO A 196 -17.73 -6.36 7.02
C PRO A 196 -19.16 -6.04 6.55
N THR A 197 -19.55 -4.78 6.36
CA THR A 197 -20.87 -4.40 5.81
C THR A 197 -20.95 -4.33 4.28
N ASP A 198 -19.82 -4.19 3.59
CA ASP A 198 -19.78 -4.07 2.12
C ASP A 198 -19.54 -5.42 1.40
N PHE A 199 -19.05 -6.44 2.10
CA PHE A 199 -18.64 -7.73 1.52
C PHE A 199 -19.50 -8.94 1.97
N THR A 200 -20.68 -8.71 2.54
CA THR A 200 -21.66 -9.78 2.84
C THR A 200 -22.41 -10.26 1.61
#